data_AF-A0A0G2ADK8-F1
#
_entry.id   AF-A0A0G2ADK8-F1
#
_cell.length_a   1.000
_cell.length_b   1.000
_cell.length_c   1.000
_cell.angle_alpha   90.00
_cell.angle_beta   90.00
_cell.angle_gamma   90.00
#
_symmetry.space_group_name_H-M   'P 1'
#
loop_
_entity.id
_entity.type
_entity.pdbx_description
1 polymer ?
#
loop_
_entity_poly.entity_id
_entity_poly.type
_entity_poly.pdbx_seq_one_letter_code
_entity_poly.pdbx_strand_id
1 'polypeptide(L)'
;MEEFPKQKRELSEAGKLEWEMKEMTERHAKEADAQRGLYEWEMEERDARHGLDHLTELKTRKVFEHELEQSLKIIRGEIKEKRGEPLKEITLISIDLDHFKAINDTYGHLAGDEVLKKVSMLLANSVRETDVAARVGGEELMVLLRGANVQNAARHAEGLRAKIEKLAFDTYPGLAVTASFGVVSSLDSTDAKVLYEHADQTLYKAKRDGRNRVEVYSNP
;
A
#
# COMPACT_ATOMS: atom_id res chain seq x y z
N MET A 1 34.62 -6.69 39.77
CA MET A 1 35.98 -6.41 39.29
C MET A 1 36.15 -7.15 37.98
N GLU A 2 35.83 -6.51 36.85
CA GLU A 2 36.12 -7.09 35.54
C GLU A 2 37.64 -7.22 35.38
N GLU A 3 38.11 -8.43 35.08
CA GLU A 3 39.53 -8.68 34.83
C GLU A 3 40.00 -7.91 33.59
N PHE A 4 41.00 -7.05 33.79
CA PHE A 4 41.62 -6.29 32.71
C PHE A 4 42.32 -7.22 31.71
N PRO A 5 42.03 -7.10 30.39
CA PRO A 5 42.70 -7.84 29.32
C PRO A 5 44.23 -7.80 29.40
N LYS A 6 44.90 -8.93 29.12
CA LYS A 6 46.36 -9.11 29.28
C LYS A 6 47.24 -8.09 28.53
N GLN A 7 46.73 -7.47 27.47
CA GLN A 7 47.42 -6.40 26.70
C GLN A 7 47.50 -5.04 27.44
N LYS A 8 46.81 -4.86 28.59
CA LYS A 8 46.68 -3.57 29.30
C LYS A 8 47.68 -3.33 30.44
N ARG A 9 48.51 -4.32 30.78
CA ARG A 9 49.40 -4.25 31.96
C ARG A 9 50.65 -3.39 31.75
N GLU A 10 51.01 -3.08 30.51
CA GLU A 10 52.26 -2.37 30.14
C GLU A 10 52.06 -0.91 29.70
N LEU A 11 50.81 -0.41 29.67
CA LEU A 11 50.54 0.98 29.27
C LEU A 11 50.86 1.97 30.41
N SER A 12 51.43 3.12 30.05
CA SER A 12 51.55 4.27 30.95
C SER A 12 50.16 4.74 31.39
N GLU A 13 50.09 5.51 32.47
CA GLU A 13 48.83 6.05 32.98
C GLU A 13 48.09 6.90 31.92
N ALA A 14 48.84 7.67 31.12
CA ALA A 14 48.32 8.39 29.94
C ALA A 14 47.78 7.43 28.86
N GLY A 15 48.48 6.34 28.55
CA GLY A 15 48.03 5.35 27.57
C GLY A 15 46.79 4.56 28.00
N LYS A 16 46.58 4.37 29.30
CA LYS A 16 45.34 3.81 29.85
C LYS A 16 44.15 4.75 29.66
N LEU A 17 44.35 6.05 29.93
CA LEU A 17 43.32 7.09 29.76
C LEU A 17 42.92 7.27 28.28
N GLU A 18 43.89 7.31 27.37
CA GLU A 18 43.62 7.38 25.93
C GLU A 18 42.84 6.16 25.43
N TRP A 19 43.19 4.96 25.93
CA TRP A 19 42.48 3.74 25.59
C TRP A 19 41.04 3.73 26.12
N GLU A 20 40.83 4.12 27.38
CA GLU A 20 39.48 4.24 27.97
C GLU A 20 38.63 5.27 27.23
N MET A 21 39.22 6.40 26.85
CA MET A 21 38.53 7.43 26.08
C MET A 21 38.16 6.91 24.68
N LYS A 22 39.06 6.19 24.00
CA LYS A 22 38.78 5.57 22.70
C LYS A 22 37.64 4.56 22.79
N GLU A 23 37.65 3.68 23.78
CA GLU A 23 36.60 2.68 24.02
C GLU A 23 35.24 3.31 24.36
N MET A 24 35.24 4.36 25.18
CA MET A 24 34.03 5.13 25.47
C MET A 24 33.46 5.76 24.20
N THR A 25 34.33 6.32 23.35
CA THR A 25 33.92 6.92 22.07
C THR A 25 33.36 5.86 21.11
N GLU A 26 34.00 4.70 21.01
CA GLU A 26 33.52 3.58 20.21
C GLU A 26 32.19 3.00 20.70
N ARG A 27 31.95 2.95 22.03
CA ARG A 27 30.65 2.57 22.59
C ARG A 27 29.57 3.59 22.28
N HIS A 28 29.82 4.87 22.52
CA HIS A 28 28.86 5.94 22.20
C HIS A 28 28.52 5.97 20.70
N ALA A 29 29.51 5.72 19.82
CA ALA A 29 29.27 5.62 18.39
C ALA A 29 28.36 4.43 18.04
N LYS A 30 28.58 3.25 18.65
CA LYS A 30 27.71 2.07 18.46
C LYS A 30 26.29 2.29 18.99
N GLU A 31 26.15 2.94 20.15
CA GLU A 31 24.84 3.27 20.74
C GLU A 31 24.07 4.28 19.88
N ALA A 32 24.74 5.32 19.38
CA ALA A 32 24.12 6.30 18.48
C ALA A 32 23.67 5.68 17.15
N ASP A 33 24.45 4.76 16.59
CA ASP A 33 24.11 4.02 15.37
C ASP A 33 22.89 3.10 15.59
N ALA A 34 22.88 2.33 16.69
CA ALA A 34 21.75 1.51 17.06
C ALA A 34 20.47 2.34 17.30
N GLN A 35 20.60 3.50 17.94
CA GLN A 35 19.48 4.39 18.20
C GLN A 35 18.95 5.05 16.92
N ARG A 36 19.83 5.39 15.97
CA ARG A 36 19.44 5.84 14.64
C ARG A 36 18.67 4.76 13.89
N GLY A 37 19.17 3.53 13.87
CA GLY A 37 18.50 2.40 13.22
C GLY A 37 17.12 2.13 13.82
N LEU A 38 16.97 2.23 15.14
CA LEU A 38 15.66 2.10 15.80
C LEU A 38 14.69 3.21 15.38
N TYR A 39 15.15 4.45 15.31
CA TYR A 39 14.32 5.58 14.89
C TYR A 39 13.89 5.47 13.43
N GLU A 40 14.83 5.09 12.55
CA GLU A 40 14.54 4.84 11.13
C GLU A 40 13.50 3.74 10.98
N TRP A 41 13.66 2.63 11.71
CA TRP A 41 12.69 1.52 11.72
C TRP A 41 11.30 1.95 12.22
N GLU A 42 11.22 2.72 13.30
CA GLU A 42 9.94 3.25 13.80
C GLU A 42 9.25 4.14 12.76
N MET A 43 10.01 4.98 12.06
CA MET A 43 9.48 5.87 11.03
C MET A 43 8.99 5.08 9.81
N GLU A 44 9.73 4.06 9.37
CA GLU A 44 9.32 3.16 8.31
C GLU A 44 8.05 2.40 8.66
N GLU A 45 7.95 1.87 9.87
CA GLU A 45 6.76 1.16 10.35
C GLU A 45 5.55 2.10 10.46
N ARG A 46 5.79 3.35 10.87
CA ARG A 46 4.73 4.36 10.91
C ARG A 46 4.25 4.73 9.51
N ASP A 47 5.16 4.91 8.56
CA ASP A 47 4.84 5.17 7.15
C ASP A 47 4.05 4.00 6.55
N ALA A 48 4.45 2.76 6.85
CA ALA A 48 3.75 1.55 6.44
C ALA A 48 2.34 1.40 7.04
N ARG A 49 1.98 2.15 8.09
CA ARG A 49 0.63 2.11 8.71
C ARG A 49 -0.22 3.34 8.40
N HIS A 50 0.42 4.49 8.23
CA HIS A 50 -0.27 5.78 8.21
C HIS A 50 0.09 6.65 7.01
N GLY A 51 0.91 6.16 6.08
CA GLY A 51 1.24 6.86 4.85
C GLY A 51 0.00 7.21 4.01
N LEU A 52 -0.13 8.48 3.67
CA LEU A 52 -1.14 8.99 2.73
C LEU A 52 -0.45 9.54 1.49
N ASP A 53 -1.06 9.32 0.32
CA ASP A 53 -0.64 9.97 -0.91
C ASP A 53 -0.93 11.47 -0.82
N HIS A 54 0.10 12.28 -1.10
CA HIS A 54 0.03 13.74 -0.99
C HIS A 54 -0.98 14.40 -1.93
N LEU A 55 -1.32 13.76 -3.06
CA LEU A 55 -2.25 14.32 -4.04
C LEU A 55 -3.69 13.92 -3.74
N THR A 56 -3.91 12.64 -3.38
CA THR A 56 -5.24 12.05 -3.32
C THR A 56 -5.75 11.74 -1.90
N GLU A 57 -4.88 11.85 -0.89
CA GLU A 57 -5.14 11.48 0.50
C GLU A 57 -5.54 10.02 0.73
N LEU A 58 -5.45 9.17 -0.31
CA LEU A 58 -5.58 7.72 -0.17
C LEU A 58 -4.36 7.12 0.52
N LYS A 59 -4.48 5.88 0.96
CA LYS A 59 -3.32 5.13 1.47
C LYS A 59 -2.27 4.94 0.37
N THR A 60 -0.99 4.91 0.75
CA THR A 60 0.11 4.62 -0.19
C THR A 60 0.20 3.13 -0.49
N ARG A 61 0.97 2.77 -1.53
CA ARG A 61 1.35 1.38 -1.83
C ARG A 61 1.82 0.60 -0.60
N LYS A 62 2.75 1.18 0.17
CA LYS A 62 3.31 0.55 1.36
C LYS A 62 2.23 0.20 2.40
N VAL A 63 1.28 1.12 2.62
CA VAL A 63 0.17 0.88 3.55
C VAL A 63 -0.75 -0.22 3.03
N PHE A 64 -1.08 -0.19 1.74
CA PHE A 64 -1.90 -1.24 1.15
C PHE A 64 -1.25 -2.63 1.28
N GLU A 65 0.05 -2.75 0.97
CA GLU A 65 0.82 -3.99 1.10
C GLU A 65 0.86 -4.48 2.55
N HIS A 66 1.06 -3.57 3.50
CA HIS A 66 1.02 -3.88 4.93
C HIS A 66 -0.35 -4.45 5.34
N GLU A 67 -1.44 -3.75 5.02
CA GLU A 67 -2.80 -4.15 5.39
C GLU A 67 -3.24 -5.46 4.73
N LEU A 68 -2.82 -5.70 3.48
CA LEU A 68 -3.00 -6.97 2.79
C LEU A 68 -2.31 -8.11 3.54
N GLU A 69 -1.03 -7.95 3.86
CA GLU A 69 -0.27 -8.99 4.57
C GLU A 69 -0.84 -9.25 5.97
N GLN A 70 -1.23 -8.22 6.71
CA GLN A 70 -1.90 -8.39 8.01
C GLN A 70 -3.22 -9.17 7.87
N SER A 71 -4.03 -8.82 6.87
CA SER A 71 -5.31 -9.49 6.62
C SER A 71 -5.11 -10.97 6.26
N LEU A 72 -4.09 -11.28 5.45
CA LEU A 72 -3.74 -12.66 5.09
C LEU A 72 -3.23 -13.46 6.28
N LYS A 73 -2.39 -12.88 7.15
CA LYS A 73 -1.94 -13.52 8.40
C LYS A 73 -3.10 -13.86 9.33
N ILE A 74 -4.12 -13.01 9.38
CA ILE A 74 -5.34 -13.28 10.14
C ILE A 74 -6.11 -14.45 9.53
N ILE A 75 -6.30 -14.46 8.20
CA ILE A 75 -6.97 -15.56 7.48
C ILE A 75 -6.23 -16.89 7.66
N ARG A 76 -4.88 -16.87 7.64
CA ARG A 76 -4.03 -18.03 7.89
C ARG A 76 -4.02 -18.49 9.36
N GLY A 77 -4.62 -17.71 10.27
CA GLY A 77 -4.66 -18.02 11.70
C GLY A 77 -3.37 -17.73 12.47
N GLU A 78 -2.41 -17.03 11.84
CA GLU A 78 -1.13 -16.65 12.45
C GLU A 78 -1.31 -15.53 13.48
N ILE A 79 -2.30 -14.66 13.26
CA ILE A 79 -2.63 -13.53 14.13
C ILE A 79 -4.13 -13.57 14.44
N LYS A 80 -4.50 -13.30 15.69
CA LYS A 80 -5.91 -13.19 16.08
C LYS A 80 -6.48 -11.84 15.68
N GLU A 81 -7.66 -11.86 15.06
CA GLU A 81 -8.47 -10.65 14.85
C GLU A 81 -8.80 -10.02 16.21
N LYS A 82 -8.56 -8.72 16.35
CA LYS A 82 -8.80 -8.01 17.63
C LYS A 82 -10.28 -7.66 17.85
N ARG A 83 -11.11 -7.69 16.80
CA ARG A 83 -12.52 -7.30 16.83
C ARG A 83 -13.41 -8.31 16.11
N GLY A 84 -14.35 -8.92 16.85
CA GLY A 84 -15.49 -9.63 16.27
C GLY A 84 -15.21 -11.06 15.79
N GLU A 85 -16.00 -11.50 14.80
CA GLU A 85 -15.82 -12.81 14.17
C GLU A 85 -14.51 -12.87 13.36
N PRO A 86 -13.89 -14.07 13.22
CA PRO A 86 -12.67 -14.22 12.44
C PRO A 86 -12.86 -13.73 11.00
N LEU A 87 -11.92 -12.92 10.50
CA LEU A 87 -11.87 -12.56 9.08
C LEU A 87 -11.66 -13.83 8.24
N LYS A 88 -12.64 -14.19 7.42
CA LYS A 88 -12.63 -15.43 6.63
C LYS A 88 -12.06 -15.25 5.23
N GLU A 89 -12.29 -14.09 4.63
CA GLU A 89 -11.84 -13.76 3.29
C GLU A 89 -11.65 -12.26 3.12
N ILE A 90 -10.79 -11.90 2.16
CA ILE A 90 -10.64 -10.56 1.62
C ILE A 90 -10.78 -10.63 0.10
N THR A 91 -11.20 -9.52 -0.51
CA THR A 91 -11.19 -9.38 -1.97
C THR A 91 -10.42 -8.13 -2.35
N LEU A 92 -9.50 -8.27 -3.30
CA LEU A 92 -8.73 -7.18 -3.89
C LEU A 92 -9.44 -6.70 -5.15
N ILE A 93 -9.44 -5.38 -5.35
CA ILE A 93 -9.91 -4.73 -6.56
C ILE A 93 -8.76 -3.85 -7.07
N SER A 94 -8.15 -4.22 -8.17
CA SER A 94 -7.18 -3.39 -8.89
C SER A 94 -7.90 -2.50 -9.89
N ILE A 95 -7.54 -1.23 -9.94
CA ILE A 95 -8.24 -0.19 -10.71
C ILE A 95 -7.20 0.63 -11.47
N ASP A 96 -7.45 0.88 -12.74
CA ASP A 96 -6.59 1.72 -13.57
C ASP A 96 -7.44 2.65 -14.45
N LEU A 97 -7.05 3.92 -14.47
CA LEU A 97 -7.76 4.94 -15.24
C LEU A 97 -7.46 4.80 -16.73
N ASP A 98 -8.50 4.55 -17.50
CA ASP A 98 -8.38 4.31 -18.93
C ASP A 98 -7.88 5.57 -19.66
N HIS A 99 -6.84 5.39 -20.48
CA HIS A 99 -6.29 6.46 -21.31
C HIS A 99 -5.82 7.70 -20.53
N PHE A 100 -5.43 7.55 -19.26
CA PHE A 100 -5.04 8.67 -18.39
C PHE A 100 -3.89 9.50 -18.96
N LYS A 101 -2.90 8.86 -19.60
CA LYS A 101 -1.86 9.58 -20.35
C LYS A 101 -2.43 10.52 -21.43
N ALA A 102 -3.45 10.08 -22.19
CA ALA A 102 -4.07 10.92 -23.22
C ALA A 102 -4.82 12.11 -22.62
N ILE A 103 -5.40 11.95 -21.42
CA ILE A 103 -6.00 13.06 -20.66
C ILE A 103 -4.92 14.09 -20.32
N ASN A 104 -3.77 13.66 -19.78
CA ASN A 104 -2.65 14.56 -19.48
C ASN A 104 -2.12 15.24 -20.75
N ASP A 105 -1.96 14.51 -21.84
CA ASP A 105 -1.43 15.04 -23.10
C ASP A 105 -2.40 16.06 -23.73
N THR A 106 -3.71 15.91 -23.51
CA THR A 106 -4.75 16.79 -24.09
C THR A 106 -5.07 18.01 -23.23
N TYR A 107 -5.21 17.82 -21.92
CA TYR A 107 -5.69 18.85 -20.98
C TYR A 107 -4.62 19.36 -20.01
N GLY A 108 -3.43 18.75 -20.02
CA GLY A 108 -2.33 19.05 -19.11
C GLY A 108 -2.40 18.30 -17.78
N HIS A 109 -1.27 18.24 -17.07
CA HIS A 109 -1.14 17.50 -15.82
C HIS A 109 -2.08 17.97 -14.71
N LEU A 110 -2.44 19.27 -14.66
CA LEU A 110 -3.40 19.78 -13.68
C LEU A 110 -4.80 19.15 -13.86
N ALA A 111 -5.19 18.81 -15.09
CA ALA A 111 -6.43 18.10 -15.36
C ALA A 111 -6.35 16.65 -14.87
N GLY A 112 -5.22 15.97 -15.11
CA GLY A 112 -4.97 14.64 -14.58
C GLY A 112 -5.02 14.61 -13.05
N ASP A 113 -4.46 15.63 -12.39
CA ASP A 113 -4.54 15.77 -10.93
C ASP A 113 -5.99 15.94 -10.44
N GLU A 114 -6.82 16.74 -11.14
CA GLU A 114 -8.24 16.88 -10.81
C GLU A 114 -8.99 15.54 -10.97
N VAL A 115 -8.70 14.80 -12.05
CA VAL A 115 -9.23 13.45 -12.29
C VAL A 115 -8.86 12.50 -11.15
N LEU A 116 -7.58 12.43 -10.78
CA LEU A 116 -7.10 11.58 -9.70
C LEU A 116 -7.76 11.93 -8.37
N LYS A 117 -7.89 13.21 -8.04
CA LYS A 117 -8.57 13.67 -6.82
C LYS A 117 -10.03 13.25 -6.79
N LYS A 118 -10.80 13.51 -7.85
CA LYS A 118 -12.23 13.18 -7.89
C LYS A 118 -12.48 11.67 -7.84
N VAL A 119 -11.71 10.88 -8.58
CA VAL A 119 -11.82 9.41 -8.53
C VAL A 119 -11.43 8.91 -7.14
N SER A 120 -10.33 9.41 -6.58
CA SER A 120 -9.88 8.98 -5.25
C SER A 120 -10.88 9.31 -4.15
N MET A 121 -11.54 10.47 -4.21
CA MET A 121 -12.63 10.81 -3.30
C MET A 121 -13.82 9.85 -3.44
N LEU A 122 -14.15 9.39 -4.65
CA LEU A 122 -15.19 8.36 -4.83
C LEU A 122 -14.82 7.05 -4.15
N LEU A 123 -13.56 6.61 -4.27
CA LEU A 123 -13.04 5.39 -3.63
C LEU A 123 -13.03 5.53 -2.11
N ALA A 124 -12.50 6.63 -1.58
CA ALA A 124 -12.45 6.89 -0.14
C ALA A 124 -13.85 6.86 0.50
N ASN A 125 -14.86 7.40 -0.19
CA ASN A 125 -16.24 7.41 0.29
C ASN A 125 -16.99 6.09 0.04
N SER A 126 -16.41 5.14 -0.71
CA SER A 126 -17.06 3.84 -0.99
C SER A 126 -16.64 2.75 -0.02
N VAL A 127 -15.51 2.91 0.67
CA VAL A 127 -14.93 1.92 1.58
C VAL A 127 -15.31 2.17 3.03
N ARG A 128 -15.35 1.12 3.85
CA ARG A 128 -15.56 1.22 5.31
C ARG A 128 -14.24 1.53 6.00
N GLU A 129 -14.29 1.85 7.29
CA GLU A 129 -13.10 2.01 8.13
C GLU A 129 -12.21 0.75 8.16
N THR A 130 -12.81 -0.44 8.01
CA THR A 130 -12.08 -1.71 7.96
C THR A 130 -11.45 -2.00 6.61
N ASP A 131 -11.95 -1.37 5.55
CA ASP A 131 -11.49 -1.60 4.18
C ASP A 131 -10.35 -0.60 3.86
N VAL A 132 -9.61 -0.86 2.79
CA VAL A 132 -8.50 0.02 2.39
C VAL A 132 -8.72 0.51 0.97
N ALA A 133 -8.64 1.83 0.77
CA ALA A 133 -8.50 2.44 -0.56
C ALA A 133 -7.12 3.08 -0.66
N ALA A 134 -6.38 2.75 -1.71
CA ALA A 134 -5.00 3.14 -1.88
C ALA A 134 -4.69 3.61 -3.30
N ARG A 135 -3.71 4.51 -3.40
CA ARG A 135 -3.03 4.84 -4.65
C ARG A 135 -1.67 4.12 -4.63
N VAL A 136 -1.53 3.15 -5.54
CA VAL A 136 -0.34 2.30 -5.59
C VAL A 136 0.63 2.71 -6.70
N GLY A 137 0.18 3.50 -7.66
CA GLY A 137 0.99 4.02 -8.77
C GLY A 137 0.51 5.38 -9.26
N GLY A 138 0.95 5.76 -10.46
CA GLY A 138 0.59 7.05 -11.08
C GLY A 138 -0.92 7.18 -11.29
N GLU A 139 -1.51 6.23 -12.02
CA GLU A 139 -2.94 6.12 -12.32
C GLU A 139 -3.57 4.82 -11.76
N GLU A 140 -2.77 4.06 -11.01
CA GLU A 140 -3.13 2.77 -10.43
C GLU A 140 -3.65 2.94 -9.01
N LEU A 141 -4.87 2.49 -8.79
CA LEU A 141 -5.60 2.54 -7.54
C LEU A 141 -5.95 1.11 -7.12
N MET A 142 -6.05 0.86 -5.82
CA MET A 142 -6.45 -0.44 -5.29
C MET A 142 -7.44 -0.30 -4.14
N VAL A 143 -8.33 -1.27 -4.05
CA VAL A 143 -9.24 -1.43 -2.91
C VAL A 143 -9.09 -2.83 -2.32
N LEU A 144 -8.99 -2.91 -1.00
CA LEU A 144 -9.01 -4.14 -0.22
C LEU A 144 -10.30 -4.16 0.60
N LEU A 145 -11.20 -5.09 0.28
CA LEU A 145 -12.45 -5.29 1.01
C LEU A 145 -12.30 -6.43 2.00
N ARG A 146 -12.52 -6.16 3.29
CA ARG A 146 -12.48 -7.19 4.34
C ARG A 146 -13.86 -7.81 4.54
N GLY A 147 -13.94 -9.14 4.43
CA GLY A 147 -15.19 -9.88 4.62
C GLY A 147 -16.20 -9.73 3.48
N ALA A 148 -15.74 -9.33 2.29
CA ALA A 148 -16.55 -9.35 1.08
C ALA A 148 -16.12 -10.50 0.17
N ASN A 149 -17.07 -11.34 -0.22
CA ASN A 149 -16.86 -12.32 -1.28
C ASN A 149 -16.70 -11.63 -2.65
N VAL A 150 -16.20 -12.40 -3.62
CA VAL A 150 -15.86 -11.91 -4.96
C VAL A 150 -17.06 -11.33 -5.70
N GLN A 151 -18.28 -11.87 -5.52
CA GLN A 151 -19.49 -11.38 -6.18
C GLN A 151 -19.95 -10.03 -5.61
N ASN A 152 -19.84 -9.85 -4.29
CA ASN A 152 -20.14 -8.59 -3.62
C ASN A 152 -19.12 -7.51 -4.02
N ALA A 153 -17.84 -7.88 -4.07
CA ALA A 153 -16.77 -7.00 -4.53
C ALA A 153 -16.93 -6.60 -6.01
N ALA A 154 -17.30 -7.54 -6.88
CA ALA A 154 -17.58 -7.24 -8.29
C ALA A 154 -18.75 -6.26 -8.45
N ARG A 155 -19.82 -6.42 -7.67
CA ARG A 155 -20.94 -5.44 -7.65
C ARG A 155 -20.51 -4.07 -7.12
N HIS A 156 -19.63 -4.05 -6.11
CA HIS A 156 -19.05 -2.82 -5.61
C HIS A 156 -18.20 -2.11 -6.67
N ALA A 157 -17.31 -2.86 -7.34
CA ALA A 157 -16.49 -2.38 -8.44
C ALA A 157 -17.33 -1.83 -9.60
N GLU A 158 -18.41 -2.51 -9.99
CA GLU A 158 -19.31 -2.04 -11.05
C GLU A 158 -20.02 -0.74 -10.66
N GLY A 159 -20.41 -0.60 -9.39
CA GLY A 159 -20.95 0.65 -8.86
C GLY A 159 -19.95 1.81 -8.91
N LEU A 160 -18.67 1.54 -8.61
CA LEU A 160 -17.59 2.52 -8.75
C LEU A 160 -17.35 2.89 -10.21
N ARG A 161 -17.23 1.89 -11.10
CA ARG A 161 -17.05 2.08 -12.55
C ARG A 161 -18.11 3.02 -13.13
N ALA A 162 -19.38 2.73 -12.85
CA ALA A 162 -20.50 3.54 -13.34
C ALA A 162 -20.53 4.97 -12.76
N LYS A 163 -19.98 5.19 -11.56
CA LYS A 163 -19.84 6.53 -10.97
C LYS A 163 -18.68 7.30 -11.60
N ILE A 164 -17.54 6.64 -11.83
CA ILE A 164 -16.36 7.24 -12.48
C ILE A 164 -16.70 7.72 -13.89
N GLU A 165 -17.36 6.88 -14.68
CA GLU A 165 -17.79 7.22 -16.05
C GLU A 165 -18.72 8.45 -16.12
N LYS A 166 -19.41 8.76 -15.02
CA LYS A 166 -20.35 9.88 -14.90
C LYS A 166 -19.74 11.12 -14.23
N LEU A 167 -18.45 11.10 -13.88
CA LEU A 167 -17.79 12.27 -13.30
C LEU A 167 -17.81 13.43 -14.28
N ALA A 168 -18.15 14.61 -13.76
CA ALA A 168 -18.08 15.86 -14.49
C ALA A 168 -16.90 16.71 -14.01
N PHE A 169 -16.29 17.43 -14.93
CA PHE A 169 -15.12 18.29 -14.70
C PHE A 169 -15.43 19.71 -15.15
N ASP A 170 -15.90 20.55 -14.21
CA ASP A 170 -16.34 21.91 -14.51
C ASP A 170 -15.22 22.77 -15.12
N THR A 171 -13.98 22.58 -14.65
CA THR A 171 -12.78 23.25 -15.17
C THR A 171 -12.41 22.78 -16.58
N TYR A 172 -12.82 21.57 -16.96
CA TYR A 172 -12.45 20.91 -18.21
C TYR A 172 -13.69 20.36 -18.94
N PRO A 173 -14.52 21.23 -19.55
CA PRO A 173 -15.72 20.81 -20.23
C PRO A 173 -15.44 19.75 -21.31
N GLY A 174 -16.18 18.65 -21.28
CA GLY A 174 -16.03 17.53 -22.22
C GLY A 174 -14.95 16.51 -21.85
N LEU A 175 -14.19 16.73 -20.76
CA LEU A 175 -13.32 15.70 -20.20
C LEU A 175 -14.17 14.57 -19.65
N ALA A 176 -13.92 13.36 -20.14
CA ALA A 176 -14.51 12.12 -19.66
C ALA A 176 -13.38 11.15 -19.27
N VAL A 177 -13.62 10.38 -18.21
CA VAL A 177 -12.70 9.35 -17.73
C VAL A 177 -13.47 8.08 -17.45
N THR A 178 -12.89 6.94 -17.81
CA THR A 178 -13.38 5.62 -17.41
C THR A 178 -12.26 4.88 -16.69
N ALA A 179 -12.59 3.74 -16.07
CA ALA A 179 -11.60 2.91 -15.42
C ALA A 179 -11.89 1.43 -15.70
N SER A 180 -10.81 0.65 -15.76
CA SER A 180 -10.84 -0.81 -15.84
C SER A 180 -10.57 -1.41 -14.47
N PHE A 181 -11.23 -2.53 -14.16
CA PHE A 181 -11.19 -3.15 -12.84
C PHE A 181 -10.88 -4.64 -12.93
N GLY A 182 -10.00 -5.13 -12.06
CA GLY A 182 -9.75 -6.55 -11.84
C GLY A 182 -10.04 -6.96 -10.40
N VAL A 183 -10.86 -7.99 -10.19
CA VAL A 183 -11.34 -8.42 -8.86
C VAL A 183 -10.81 -9.82 -8.54
N VAL A 184 -10.16 -10.00 -7.39
CA VAL A 184 -9.51 -11.27 -6.97
C VAL A 184 -9.81 -11.60 -5.52
N SER A 185 -10.23 -12.84 -5.24
CA SER A 185 -10.49 -13.30 -3.87
C SER A 185 -9.25 -13.93 -3.23
N SER A 186 -9.10 -13.76 -1.92
CA SER A 186 -8.11 -14.53 -1.14
C SER A 186 -8.43 -16.02 -1.05
N LEU A 187 -9.61 -16.46 -1.52
CA LEU A 187 -9.91 -17.88 -1.66
C LEU A 187 -9.13 -18.53 -2.82
N ASP A 188 -8.67 -17.74 -3.79
CA ASP A 188 -7.85 -18.23 -4.89
C ASP A 188 -6.38 -18.43 -4.47
N SER A 189 -5.90 -17.65 -3.51
CA SER A 189 -4.58 -17.79 -2.87
C SER A 189 -4.49 -16.96 -1.59
N THR A 190 -3.69 -17.42 -0.62
CA THR A 190 -3.35 -16.66 0.59
C THR A 190 -1.92 -16.12 0.58
N ASP A 191 -1.23 -16.24 -0.56
CA ASP A 191 0.05 -15.61 -0.84
C ASP A 191 -0.20 -14.26 -1.52
N ALA A 192 0.29 -13.18 -0.90
CA ALA A 192 0.10 -11.82 -1.39
C ALA A 192 0.63 -11.64 -2.82
N LYS A 193 1.79 -12.23 -3.15
CA LYS A 193 2.40 -12.10 -4.47
C LYS A 193 1.53 -12.73 -5.54
N VAL A 194 0.97 -13.91 -5.26
CA VAL A 194 0.07 -14.61 -6.20
C VAL A 194 -1.23 -13.80 -6.40
N LEU A 195 -1.77 -13.19 -5.33
CA LEU A 195 -2.95 -12.32 -5.45
C LEU A 195 -2.68 -11.10 -6.32
N TYR A 196 -1.51 -10.48 -6.21
CA TYR A 196 -1.11 -9.39 -7.12
C TYR A 196 -1.00 -9.86 -8.57
N GLU A 197 -0.35 -10.99 -8.82
CA GLU A 197 -0.23 -11.55 -10.16
C GLU A 197 -1.61 -11.82 -10.80
N HIS A 198 -2.54 -12.39 -10.03
CA HIS A 198 -3.92 -12.59 -10.49
C HIS A 198 -4.63 -11.25 -10.76
N ALA A 199 -4.40 -10.24 -9.92
CA ALA A 199 -5.06 -8.95 -10.04
C ALA A 199 -4.57 -8.19 -11.28
N ASP A 200 -3.27 -8.22 -11.56
CA ASP A 200 -2.66 -7.65 -12.76
C ASP A 200 -3.16 -8.35 -14.03
N GLN A 201 -3.21 -9.68 -14.04
CA GLN A 201 -3.74 -10.45 -15.17
C GLN A 201 -5.21 -10.12 -15.45
N THR A 202 -6.01 -10.02 -14.39
CA THR A 202 -7.45 -9.72 -14.49
C THR A 202 -7.68 -8.30 -14.99
N LEU A 203 -6.92 -7.33 -14.47
CA LEU A 203 -6.97 -5.95 -14.93
C LEU A 203 -6.48 -5.80 -16.38
N TYR A 204 -5.43 -6.52 -16.76
CA TYR A 204 -4.96 -6.57 -18.14
C TYR A 204 -6.04 -7.11 -19.08
N LYS A 205 -6.75 -8.16 -18.67
CA LYS A 205 -7.90 -8.68 -19.42
C LYS A 205 -8.99 -7.62 -19.59
N ALA A 206 -9.33 -6.88 -18.53
CA ALA A 206 -10.31 -5.79 -18.61
C ALA A 206 -9.89 -4.72 -19.65
N LYS A 207 -8.62 -4.32 -19.63
CA LYS A 207 -8.06 -3.36 -20.62
C LYS A 207 -8.07 -3.89 -22.04
N ARG A 208 -7.75 -5.17 -22.23
CA ARG A 208 -7.72 -5.83 -23.54
C ARG A 208 -9.13 -6.02 -24.12
N ASP A 209 -10.10 -6.37 -23.27
CA ASP A 209 -11.46 -6.73 -23.67
C ASP A 209 -12.39 -5.50 -23.80
N GLY A 210 -11.80 -4.30 -23.96
CA GLY A 210 -12.52 -3.08 -24.33
C GLY A 210 -12.52 -1.96 -23.30
N ARG A 211 -11.82 -2.11 -22.16
CA ARG A 211 -11.78 -1.13 -21.07
C ARG A 211 -13.16 -0.83 -20.47
N ASN A 212 -13.23 0.11 -19.52
CA ASN A 212 -14.46 0.53 -18.86
C ASN A 212 -15.32 -0.66 -18.43
N ARG A 213 -14.71 -1.60 -17.70
CA ARG A 213 -15.36 -2.86 -17.28
C ARG A 213 -14.73 -3.46 -16.04
N VAL A 214 -15.48 -4.37 -15.44
CA VAL A 214 -15.04 -5.21 -14.33
C VAL A 214 -14.81 -6.62 -14.84
N GLU A 215 -13.60 -7.13 -14.63
CA GLU A 215 -13.28 -8.55 -14.79
C GLU A 215 -13.07 -9.17 -13.41
N VAL A 216 -13.52 -10.41 -13.25
CA VAL A 216 -13.33 -11.20 -12.03
C VAL A 216 -12.35 -12.31 -12.36
N TYR A 217 -11.36 -12.49 -11.50
CA TYR A 217 -10.44 -13.60 -11.62
C TYR A 217 -11.21 -14.92 -11.54
N SER A 218 -10.99 -15.77 -12.53
CA SER A 218 -11.48 -17.12 -12.57
C SER A 218 -10.28 -17.98 -12.88
N ASN A 219 -10.03 -19.00 -12.06
CA ASN A 219 -8.94 -19.93 -12.30
C ASN A 219 -9.09 -20.52 -13.73
N PRO A 220 -8.07 -20.41 -14.59
CA PRO A 220 -8.14 -20.92 -15.95
C PRO A 220 -8.25 -22.45 -16.03
#